data_AF-A0A5R2NHC4-F1
#
_entry.id   AF-A0A5R2NHC4-F1
#
_cell.length_a   1.000
_cell.length_b   1.000
_cell.length_c   1.000
_cell.angle_alpha   90.00
_cell.angle_beta   90.00
_cell.angle_gamma   90.00
#
_symmetry.space_group_name_H-M   'P 1'
#
loop_
_entity.id
_entity.type
_entity.pdbx_description
1 polymer ?
#
loop_
_entity_poly.entity_id
_entity_poly.type
_entity_poly.pdbx_seq_one_letter_code
_entity_poly.pdbx_strand_id
1 'polypeptide(L)'
;APTHYALQAVLADPITTNSRLGTYTNFVNLLDMCGIAVPTGKRDDGLPMSVTLLGMVGKDWLTASLARDVHAMSALPLGATGWAQPGSALPGNVAQDQTIDLVVVGAHLSGMPLNGQLRDLGAQFSRVTKTTPAYRLYALAGQSVPKPGLVRVSRDGMRIDVEVWRLGPEAFGRFVAAIPPPLGVGTIELEDGSAAKGFLVETAGLTDAADISAYGGWRSFVRRDQERANILAT
;
A
#
# COMPACT_ATOMS: atom_id res chain seq x y z
N ALA A 1 19.77 31.56 -19.56
CA ALA A 1 19.37 30.70 -18.43
C ALA A 1 19.96 31.27 -17.13
N PRO A 2 19.36 31.00 -15.96
CA PRO A 2 19.94 31.36 -14.66
C PRO A 2 21.39 30.87 -14.53
N THR A 3 22.26 31.65 -13.88
CA THR A 3 23.67 31.31 -13.64
C THR A 3 24.19 32.01 -12.38
N HIS A 4 25.39 31.64 -11.94
CA HIS A 4 26.13 32.35 -10.90
C HIS A 4 26.63 33.69 -11.43
N TYR A 5 26.28 34.80 -10.76
CA TYR A 5 26.76 36.14 -11.09
C TYR A 5 27.80 36.61 -10.07
N ALA A 6 28.88 37.21 -10.57
CA ALA A 6 29.81 37.95 -9.72
C ALA A 6 29.15 39.26 -9.22
N LEU A 7 29.57 39.73 -8.05
CA LEU A 7 29.03 40.95 -7.45
C LEU A 7 29.08 42.16 -8.40
N GLN A 8 30.18 42.37 -9.09
CA GLN A 8 30.34 43.49 -10.04
C GLN A 8 29.34 43.42 -11.19
N ALA A 9 29.02 42.22 -11.68
CA ALA A 9 28.03 42.05 -12.76
C ALA A 9 26.62 42.38 -12.29
N VAL A 10 26.27 42.04 -11.05
CA VAL A 10 24.98 42.41 -10.45
C VAL A 10 24.90 43.93 -10.24
N LEU A 11 25.99 44.57 -9.78
CA LEU A 11 26.03 46.02 -9.59
C LEU A 11 25.92 46.80 -10.90
N ALA A 12 26.45 46.26 -12.00
CA ALA A 12 26.38 46.88 -13.31
C ALA A 12 24.99 46.78 -13.97
N ASP A 13 24.26 45.68 -13.74
CA ASP A 13 22.91 45.46 -14.29
C ASP A 13 22.02 44.67 -13.30
N PRO A 14 21.49 45.34 -12.27
CA PRO A 14 20.77 44.68 -11.17
C PRO A 14 19.40 44.15 -11.60
N ILE A 15 18.77 44.74 -12.62
CA ILE A 15 17.43 44.35 -13.06
C ILE A 15 17.51 43.06 -13.86
N THR A 16 18.33 43.04 -14.91
CA THR A 16 18.40 41.88 -15.82
C THR A 16 18.93 40.64 -15.11
N THR A 17 19.95 40.82 -14.26
CA THR A 17 20.53 39.70 -13.50
C THR A 17 19.51 39.09 -12.53
N ASN A 18 18.75 39.92 -11.80
CA ASN A 18 17.68 39.47 -10.93
C ASN A 18 16.54 38.78 -11.70
N SER A 19 16.08 39.35 -12.81
CA SER A 19 15.03 38.74 -13.66
C SER A 19 15.45 37.37 -14.19
N ARG A 20 16.73 37.19 -14.56
CA ARG A 20 17.26 35.90 -15.01
C ARG A 20 17.32 34.86 -13.88
N LEU A 21 17.58 35.26 -12.64
CA LEU A 21 17.56 34.32 -11.51
C LEU A 21 16.14 33.84 -11.18
N GLY A 22 15.12 34.64 -11.46
CA GLY A 22 13.71 34.32 -11.22
C GLY A 22 13.05 33.35 -12.21
N THR A 23 13.73 32.96 -13.30
CA THR A 23 13.14 32.19 -14.42
C THR A 23 12.45 30.90 -13.98
N TYR A 24 12.94 30.22 -12.94
CA TYR A 24 12.40 28.93 -12.47
C TYR A 24 11.71 28.98 -11.11
N THR A 25 11.59 30.16 -10.49
CA THR A 25 11.12 30.29 -9.09
C THR A 25 9.88 31.17 -8.94
N ASN A 26 9.66 32.14 -9.83
CA ASN A 26 8.61 33.15 -9.64
C ASN A 26 7.17 32.58 -9.61
N PHE A 27 6.91 31.49 -10.34
CA PHE A 27 5.56 30.93 -10.46
C PHE A 27 5.16 30.02 -9.30
N VAL A 28 6.12 29.53 -8.50
CA VAL A 28 5.91 28.46 -7.52
C VAL A 28 4.85 28.86 -6.49
N ASN A 29 5.00 30.05 -5.89
CA ASN A 29 4.04 30.54 -4.90
C ASN A 29 2.68 30.90 -5.52
N LEU A 30 2.66 31.38 -6.76
CA LEU A 30 1.42 31.76 -7.46
C LEU A 30 0.56 30.55 -7.82
N LEU A 31 1.18 29.38 -8.00
CA LEU A 31 0.53 28.12 -8.32
C LEU A 31 0.32 27.21 -7.10
N ASP A 32 0.52 27.74 -5.88
CA ASP A 32 0.36 27.00 -4.62
C ASP A 32 1.19 25.69 -4.59
N MET A 33 2.45 25.80 -5.00
CA MET A 33 3.38 24.67 -5.06
C MET A 33 4.35 24.68 -3.88
N CYS A 34 4.82 23.50 -3.48
CA CYS A 34 5.98 23.37 -2.60
C CYS A 34 7.25 23.17 -3.44
N GLY A 35 8.40 23.62 -2.94
CA GLY A 35 9.67 23.52 -3.65
C GLY A 35 10.85 23.31 -2.73
N ILE A 36 11.77 22.40 -3.10
CA ILE A 36 13.02 22.16 -2.36
C ILE A 36 14.20 22.15 -3.33
N ALA A 37 15.17 23.03 -3.09
CA ALA A 37 16.43 23.07 -3.83
C ALA A 37 17.42 22.06 -3.24
N VAL A 38 18.00 21.22 -4.10
CA VAL A 38 18.86 20.09 -3.73
C VAL A 38 20.18 20.18 -4.47
N PRO A 39 21.34 20.10 -3.78
CA PRO A 39 22.63 20.13 -4.45
C PRO A 39 22.91 18.80 -5.16
N THR A 40 23.35 18.89 -6.42
CA THR A 40 23.55 17.72 -7.31
C THR A 40 24.98 17.56 -7.81
N GLY A 41 25.84 18.56 -7.61
CA GLY A 41 27.24 18.44 -7.97
C GLY A 41 27.94 19.78 -8.08
N LYS A 42 28.99 19.79 -8.88
CA LYS A 42 29.70 20.99 -9.33
C LYS A 42 29.68 21.03 -10.85
N ARG A 43 29.66 22.24 -11.40
CA ARG A 43 29.88 22.51 -12.82
C ARG A 43 31.37 22.39 -13.15
N ASP A 44 31.68 22.39 -14.44
CA ASP A 44 33.07 22.33 -14.95
C ASP A 44 33.93 23.53 -14.50
N ASP A 45 33.31 24.66 -14.16
CA ASP A 45 33.97 25.84 -13.59
C ASP A 45 34.16 25.76 -12.06
N GLY A 46 33.84 24.61 -11.44
CA GLY A 46 33.99 24.34 -10.02
C GLY A 46 32.88 24.92 -9.13
N LEU A 47 31.92 25.66 -9.70
CA LEU A 47 30.81 26.24 -8.95
C LEU A 47 29.71 25.20 -8.65
N PRO A 48 28.98 25.34 -7.52
CA PRO A 48 27.95 24.38 -7.14
C PRO A 48 26.78 24.35 -8.12
N MET A 49 26.17 23.18 -8.27
CA MET A 49 24.96 22.95 -9.06
C MET A 49 23.86 22.39 -8.15
N SER A 50 22.63 22.82 -8.39
CA SER A 50 21.43 22.29 -7.76
C SER A 50 20.30 22.09 -8.75
N VAL A 51 19.33 21.27 -8.35
CA VAL A 51 18.01 21.18 -8.98
C VAL A 51 16.96 21.59 -7.94
N THR A 52 15.87 22.22 -8.38
CA THR A 52 14.72 22.46 -7.50
C THR A 52 13.61 21.49 -7.85
N LEU A 53 13.24 20.66 -6.89
CA LEU A 53 12.09 19.76 -7.00
C LEU A 53 10.83 20.55 -6.65
N LEU A 54 9.83 20.53 -7.53
CA LEU A 54 8.54 21.19 -7.31
C LEU A 54 7.44 20.15 -7.17
N GLY A 55 6.62 20.29 -6.13
CA GLY A 55 5.46 19.45 -5.85
C GLY A 55 4.18 20.28 -5.75
N MET A 56 3.04 19.62 -5.91
CA MET A 56 1.73 20.26 -5.69
C MET A 56 1.53 20.63 -4.21
N VAL A 57 0.54 21.48 -3.93
CA VAL A 57 0.08 21.81 -2.58
C VAL A 57 -0.04 20.58 -1.68
N GLY A 58 0.49 20.67 -0.45
CA GLY A 58 0.41 19.62 0.56
C GLY A 58 1.25 18.37 0.28
N LYS A 59 2.15 18.40 -0.71
CA LYS A 59 3.06 17.30 -1.05
C LYS A 59 4.49 17.51 -0.55
N ASP A 60 4.69 18.37 0.44
CA ASP A 60 5.99 18.71 1.03
C ASP A 60 6.77 17.48 1.49
N TRP A 61 6.09 16.52 2.10
CA TRP A 61 6.72 15.27 2.56
C TRP A 61 7.30 14.44 1.41
N LEU A 62 6.63 14.43 0.25
CA LEU A 62 7.05 13.68 -0.93
C LEU A 62 8.23 14.40 -1.59
N THR A 63 8.12 15.72 -1.76
CA THR A 63 9.19 16.58 -2.27
C THR A 63 10.44 16.48 -1.39
N ALA A 64 10.28 16.49 -0.06
CA ALA A 64 11.37 16.34 0.90
C ALA A 64 11.99 14.94 0.88
N SER A 65 11.18 13.90 0.70
CA SER A 65 11.68 12.52 0.60
C SER A 65 12.53 12.34 -0.65
N LEU A 66 12.04 12.81 -1.80
CA LEU A 66 12.82 12.77 -3.04
C LEU A 66 14.08 13.63 -2.95
N ALA A 67 13.99 14.82 -2.32
CA ALA A 67 15.13 15.70 -2.12
C ALA A 67 16.24 15.04 -1.29
N ARG A 68 15.86 14.36 -0.21
CA ARG A 68 16.78 13.58 0.63
C ARG A 68 17.48 12.50 -0.20
N ASP A 69 16.73 11.74 -0.99
CA ASP A 69 17.29 10.64 -1.78
C ASP A 69 18.25 11.17 -2.86
N VAL A 70 17.89 12.26 -3.55
CA VAL A 70 18.76 12.93 -4.54
C VAL A 70 20.03 13.48 -3.89
N HIS A 71 19.93 14.11 -2.71
CA HIS A 71 21.10 14.60 -2.00
C HIS A 71 22.01 13.44 -1.57
N ALA A 72 21.44 12.35 -1.05
CA ALA A 72 22.21 11.18 -0.66
C ALA A 72 22.95 10.56 -1.86
N MET A 73 22.30 10.50 -3.03
CA MET A 73 22.91 10.01 -4.27
C MET A 73 24.04 10.92 -4.79
N SER A 74 24.00 12.23 -4.53
CA SER A 74 25.07 13.14 -4.95
C SER A 74 26.34 12.99 -4.12
N ALA A 75 26.27 12.33 -2.96
CA ALA A 75 27.37 12.14 -2.02
C ALA A 75 28.07 13.44 -1.59
N LEU A 76 27.38 14.59 -1.75
CA LEU A 76 27.91 15.88 -1.35
C LEU A 76 27.83 16.07 0.17
N PRO A 77 28.74 16.84 0.77
CA PRO A 77 28.63 17.24 2.17
C PRO A 77 27.49 18.25 2.36
N LEU A 78 27.14 18.52 3.62
CA LEU A 78 26.19 19.56 4.00
C LEU A 78 26.79 20.95 3.71
N GLY A 79 26.58 21.42 2.48
CA GLY A 79 27.11 22.71 2.01
C GLY A 79 28.64 22.77 2.11
N ALA A 80 29.17 23.94 2.47
CA ALA A 80 30.62 24.15 2.62
C ALA A 80 31.18 23.69 3.98
N THR A 81 30.40 22.97 4.80
CA THR A 81 30.81 22.61 6.18
C THR A 81 31.77 21.42 6.24
N GLY A 82 31.81 20.60 5.19
CA GLY A 82 32.53 19.32 5.19
C GLY A 82 31.85 18.22 6.02
N TRP A 83 30.70 18.49 6.63
CA TRP A 83 29.93 17.47 7.34
C TRP A 83 29.30 16.50 6.35
N ALA A 84 29.48 15.21 6.60
CA ALA A 84 28.80 14.17 5.85
C ALA A 84 27.27 14.30 6.04
N GLN A 85 26.52 13.88 5.04
CA GLN A 85 25.08 13.74 5.22
C GLN A 85 24.80 12.71 6.32
N PRO A 86 23.87 12.99 7.24
CA PRO A 86 23.39 11.95 8.14
C PRO A 86 22.83 10.80 7.29
N GLY A 87 23.16 9.56 7.65
CA GLY A 87 22.68 8.39 6.93
C GLY A 87 21.16 8.43 6.80
N SER A 88 20.66 8.36 5.57
CA SER A 88 19.22 8.31 5.31
C SER A 88 18.69 6.95 5.74
N ALA A 89 18.18 6.85 6.97
CA ALA A 89 17.18 5.83 7.24
C ALA A 89 15.96 6.20 6.39
N LEU A 90 15.55 5.32 5.47
CA LEU A 90 14.26 5.46 4.81
C LEU A 90 13.23 5.68 5.94
N PRO A 91 12.40 6.74 5.90
CA PRO A 91 11.27 6.82 6.82
C PRO A 91 10.52 5.51 6.65
N GLY A 92 10.45 4.73 7.74
CA GLY A 92 9.80 3.44 7.71
C GLY A 92 8.44 3.60 7.05
N ASN A 93 8.17 2.76 6.04
CA ASN A 93 6.87 2.64 5.37
C ASN A 93 5.75 3.00 6.34
N VAL A 94 4.95 4.02 6.00
CA VAL A 94 3.76 4.54 6.71
C VAL A 94 3.56 3.84 8.05
N ALA A 95 3.92 4.52 9.15
CA ALA A 95 3.79 4.09 10.54
C ALA A 95 2.89 2.86 10.70
N GLN A 96 3.49 1.73 11.12
CA GLN A 96 2.79 0.47 11.39
C GLN A 96 1.53 0.65 12.27
N ASP A 97 1.45 1.77 13.00
CA ASP A 97 0.34 2.24 13.82
C ASP A 97 -0.96 2.60 13.06
N GLN A 98 -0.98 2.66 11.73
CA GLN A 98 -2.22 2.92 10.96
C GLN A 98 -2.62 1.78 10.00
N THR A 99 -2.14 0.56 10.25
CA THR A 99 -2.56 -0.59 9.44
C THR A 99 -3.88 -1.18 9.92
N ILE A 100 -4.70 -1.67 8.99
CA ILE A 100 -5.95 -2.37 9.25
C ILE A 100 -5.72 -3.86 8.98
N ASP A 101 -5.96 -4.68 10.01
CA ASP A 101 -5.97 -6.13 9.88
C ASP A 101 -7.23 -6.59 9.11
N LEU A 102 -7.00 -7.33 8.03
CA LEU A 102 -7.98 -7.96 7.16
C LEU A 102 -7.81 -9.48 7.19
N VAL A 103 -8.86 -10.17 7.61
CA VAL A 103 -9.01 -11.63 7.59
C VAL A 103 -9.52 -12.05 6.21
N VAL A 104 -8.77 -12.95 5.58
CA VAL A 104 -9.15 -13.59 4.32
C VAL A 104 -9.28 -15.10 4.50
N VAL A 105 -10.30 -15.67 3.87
CA VAL A 105 -10.71 -17.07 4.06
C VAL A 105 -10.71 -17.88 2.77
N GLY A 106 -10.54 -17.21 1.61
CA GLY A 106 -10.84 -17.80 0.30
C GLY A 106 -9.82 -17.53 -0.79
N ALA A 107 -10.31 -17.05 -1.93
CA ALA A 107 -9.50 -16.83 -3.12
C ALA A 107 -8.34 -15.84 -2.94
N HIS A 108 -8.34 -15.05 -1.85
CA HIS A 108 -7.27 -14.13 -1.48
C HIS A 108 -6.20 -14.71 -0.54
N LEU A 109 -6.32 -15.97 -0.09
CA LEU A 109 -5.27 -16.66 0.68
C LEU A 109 -3.95 -16.74 -0.11
N SER A 110 -2.80 -16.84 0.56
CA SER A 110 -1.48 -16.89 -0.09
C SER A 110 -1.38 -17.95 -1.19
N GLY A 111 -1.06 -17.57 -2.42
CA GLY A 111 -0.99 -18.50 -3.55
C GLY A 111 -2.35 -18.96 -4.11
N MET A 112 -3.47 -18.40 -3.63
CA MET A 112 -4.78 -18.53 -4.30
C MET A 112 -4.93 -17.46 -5.40
N PRO A 113 -5.84 -17.67 -6.39
CA PRO A 113 -5.87 -16.88 -7.62
C PRO A 113 -6.04 -15.36 -7.45
N LEU A 114 -6.73 -14.91 -6.40
CA LEU A 114 -7.01 -13.49 -6.18
C LEU A 114 -6.05 -12.82 -5.18
N ASN A 115 -5.07 -13.53 -4.64
CA ASN A 115 -4.10 -12.96 -3.70
C ASN A 115 -3.27 -11.81 -4.32
N GLY A 116 -3.11 -11.80 -5.65
CA GLY A 116 -2.48 -10.68 -6.36
C GLY A 116 -3.13 -9.33 -6.04
N GLN A 117 -4.46 -9.28 -5.92
CA GLN A 117 -5.19 -8.04 -5.64
C GLN A 117 -4.82 -7.40 -4.29
N LEU A 118 -4.47 -8.23 -3.29
CA LEU A 118 -3.96 -7.72 -2.01
C LEU A 118 -2.52 -7.22 -2.16
N ARG A 119 -1.67 -8.00 -2.83
CA ARG A 119 -0.26 -7.67 -3.03
C ARG A 119 -0.07 -6.39 -3.86
N ASP A 120 -0.89 -6.20 -4.88
CA ASP A 120 -0.88 -5.01 -5.75
C ASP A 120 -1.25 -3.74 -4.97
N LEU A 121 -2.00 -3.88 -3.86
CA LEU A 121 -2.34 -2.80 -2.93
C LEU A 121 -1.32 -2.64 -1.79
N GLY A 122 -0.19 -3.33 -1.85
CA GLY A 122 0.86 -3.28 -0.84
C GLY A 122 0.51 -3.97 0.48
N ALA A 123 -0.48 -4.89 0.47
CA ALA A 123 -0.84 -5.64 1.67
C ALA A 123 0.32 -6.50 2.16
N GLN A 124 0.51 -6.56 3.48
CA GLN A 124 1.54 -7.36 4.11
C GLN A 124 0.91 -8.57 4.80
N PHE A 125 1.43 -9.76 4.53
CA PHE A 125 1.03 -10.95 5.26
C PHE A 125 1.40 -10.83 6.74
N SER A 126 0.47 -11.12 7.65
CA SER A 126 0.71 -11.09 9.09
C SER A 126 0.85 -12.49 9.67
N ARG A 127 -0.19 -13.33 9.59
CA ARG A 127 -0.19 -14.67 10.18
C ARG A 127 -1.26 -15.59 9.59
N VAL A 128 -1.06 -16.90 9.74
CA VAL A 128 -2.11 -17.92 9.60
C VAL A 128 -2.74 -18.15 10.97
N THR A 129 -4.06 -18.29 11.02
CA THR A 129 -4.81 -18.58 12.26
C THR A 129 -6.17 -19.21 11.94
N LYS A 130 -7.03 -19.39 12.94
CA LYS A 130 -8.41 -19.86 12.79
C LYS A 130 -9.40 -18.88 13.41
N THR A 131 -10.63 -18.92 12.92
CA THR A 131 -11.76 -18.27 13.59
C THR A 131 -12.10 -18.96 14.93
N THR A 132 -12.87 -18.29 15.79
CA THR A 132 -13.60 -18.97 16.87
C THR A 132 -14.57 -20.04 16.31
N PRO A 133 -15.07 -20.99 17.11
CA PRO A 133 -16.03 -22.01 16.64
C PRO A 133 -17.45 -21.46 16.42
N ALA A 134 -17.58 -20.23 15.92
CA ALA A 134 -18.84 -19.52 15.71
C ALA A 134 -19.12 -19.23 14.23
N TYR A 135 -18.46 -19.93 13.32
CA TYR A 135 -18.56 -19.66 11.88
C TYR A 135 -18.85 -20.92 11.06
N ARG A 136 -19.56 -20.73 9.94
CA ARG A 136 -19.70 -21.74 8.89
C ARG A 136 -19.12 -21.21 7.59
N LEU A 137 -18.57 -22.13 6.80
CA LEU A 137 -17.95 -21.84 5.51
C LEU A 137 -18.76 -22.50 4.40
N TYR A 138 -19.13 -21.72 3.39
CA TYR A 138 -19.90 -22.20 2.25
C TYR A 138 -19.13 -21.98 0.95
N ALA A 139 -19.22 -22.91 0.01
CA ALA A 139 -18.81 -22.69 -1.38
C ALA A 139 -19.98 -22.06 -2.14
N LEU A 140 -19.81 -20.82 -2.62
CA LEU A 140 -20.89 -20.05 -3.24
C LEU A 140 -21.18 -20.54 -4.66
N ALA A 141 -22.47 -20.67 -4.99
CA ALA A 141 -22.93 -21.06 -6.32
C ALA A 141 -22.89 -19.89 -7.32
N GLY A 142 -22.83 -20.21 -8.62
CA GLY A 142 -22.97 -19.23 -9.71
C GLY A 142 -21.83 -18.22 -9.86
N GLN A 143 -20.68 -18.44 -9.22
CA GLN A 143 -19.52 -17.55 -9.31
C GLN A 143 -18.60 -17.96 -10.47
N SER A 144 -18.11 -16.98 -11.25
CA SER A 144 -17.14 -17.23 -12.33
C SER A 144 -15.79 -17.74 -11.82
N VAL A 145 -15.40 -17.30 -10.62
CA VAL A 145 -14.26 -17.83 -9.87
C VAL A 145 -14.81 -18.44 -8.59
N PRO A 146 -14.51 -19.72 -8.28
CA PRO A 146 -14.93 -20.34 -7.04
C PRO A 146 -14.50 -19.51 -5.83
N LYS A 147 -15.47 -19.13 -4.99
CA LYS A 147 -15.25 -18.29 -3.81
C LYS A 147 -16.01 -18.87 -2.62
N PRO A 148 -15.42 -18.85 -1.42
CA PRO A 148 -16.17 -19.16 -0.22
C PRO A 148 -16.92 -17.93 0.30
N GLY A 149 -17.99 -18.21 1.04
CA GLY A 149 -18.65 -17.26 1.92
C GLY A 149 -18.55 -17.74 3.36
N LEU A 150 -18.09 -16.85 4.25
CA LEU A 150 -18.07 -17.11 5.68
C LEU A 150 -19.30 -16.47 6.32
N VAL A 151 -20.00 -17.19 7.18
CA VAL A 151 -21.15 -16.66 7.92
C VAL A 151 -20.98 -16.95 9.41
N ARG A 152 -21.29 -15.97 10.24
CA ARG A 152 -21.31 -16.14 11.69
C ARG A 152 -22.62 -16.81 12.10
N VAL A 153 -22.55 -17.84 12.93
CA VAL A 153 -23.70 -18.62 13.39
C VAL A 153 -23.75 -18.65 14.92
N SER A 154 -24.97 -18.73 15.48
CA SER A 154 -25.18 -18.80 16.93
C SER A 154 -25.06 -20.22 17.51
N ARG A 155 -25.19 -21.25 16.67
CA ARG A 155 -25.08 -22.68 17.02
C ARG A 155 -24.37 -23.43 15.90
N ASP A 156 -23.75 -24.56 16.25
CA ASP A 156 -23.13 -25.48 15.30
C ASP A 156 -22.10 -24.82 14.37
N GLY A 157 -21.32 -23.88 14.93
CA GLY A 157 -20.19 -23.27 14.25
C GLY A 157 -18.94 -24.16 14.30
N MET A 158 -18.01 -23.89 13.39
CA MET A 158 -16.72 -24.55 13.27
C MET A 158 -15.59 -23.52 13.28
N ARG A 159 -14.37 -23.99 13.57
CA ARG A 159 -13.15 -23.21 13.40
C ARG A 159 -12.72 -23.28 11.94
N ILE A 160 -12.57 -22.13 11.30
CA ILE A 160 -12.21 -22.05 9.89
C ILE A 160 -10.81 -21.45 9.75
N ASP A 161 -9.96 -22.08 8.94
CA ASP A 161 -8.61 -21.61 8.60
C ASP A 161 -8.69 -20.29 7.82
N VAL A 162 -7.92 -19.30 8.28
CA VAL A 162 -7.86 -17.96 7.70
C VAL A 162 -6.42 -17.43 7.70
N GLU A 163 -6.17 -16.41 6.89
CA GLU A 163 -4.96 -15.59 6.95
C GLU A 163 -5.33 -14.17 7.35
N VAL A 164 -4.46 -13.53 8.15
CA VAL A 164 -4.55 -12.10 8.47
C VAL A 164 -3.53 -11.35 7.63
N TRP A 165 -3.99 -10.32 6.94
CA TRP A 165 -3.21 -9.41 6.12
C TRP A 165 -3.36 -7.98 6.63
N ARG A 166 -2.34 -7.15 6.44
CA ARG A 166 -2.32 -5.74 6.86
C ARG A 166 -2.35 -4.82 5.67
N LEU A 167 -3.27 -3.86 5.68
CA LEU A 167 -3.45 -2.85 4.64
C LEU A 167 -3.40 -1.45 5.24
N GLY A 168 -2.87 -0.48 4.50
CA GLY A 168 -3.08 0.94 4.84
C GLY A 168 -4.55 1.34 4.64
N PRO A 169 -5.05 2.41 5.29
CA PRO A 169 -6.48 2.76 5.25
C PRO A 169 -7.00 3.07 3.83
N GLU A 170 -6.19 3.73 3.00
CA GLU A 170 -6.51 4.02 1.60
C GLU A 170 -6.61 2.72 0.76
N ALA A 171 -5.65 1.82 0.94
CA ALA A 171 -5.63 0.52 0.27
C ALA A 171 -6.84 -0.33 0.69
N PHE A 172 -7.18 -0.33 1.98
CA PHE A 172 -8.38 -0.98 2.50
C PHE A 172 -9.65 -0.41 1.87
N GLY A 173 -9.82 0.91 1.81
CA GLY A 173 -10.98 1.54 1.19
C GLY A 173 -11.16 1.15 -0.29
N ARG A 174 -10.07 1.17 -1.06
CA ARG A 174 -10.07 0.72 -2.48
C ARG A 174 -10.44 -0.75 -2.61
N PHE A 175 -9.86 -1.59 -1.75
CA PHE A 175 -10.12 -3.03 -1.77
C PHE A 175 -11.58 -3.33 -1.46
N VAL A 176 -12.16 -2.69 -0.43
CA VAL A 176 -13.55 -2.89 -0.04
C VAL A 176 -14.54 -2.41 -1.10
N ALA A 177 -14.27 -1.27 -1.73
CA ALA A 177 -15.11 -0.74 -2.80
C ALA A 177 -15.19 -1.65 -4.04
N ALA A 178 -14.21 -2.53 -4.25
CA ALA A 178 -14.16 -3.47 -5.38
C ALA A 178 -14.86 -4.80 -5.09
N ILE A 179 -15.41 -5.01 -3.88
CA ILE A 179 -16.04 -6.27 -3.50
C ILE A 179 -17.47 -6.32 -4.07
N PRO A 180 -17.79 -7.29 -4.94
CA PRO A 180 -19.15 -7.43 -5.44
C PRO A 180 -20.06 -8.11 -4.41
N PRO A 181 -21.39 -7.88 -4.49
CA PRO A 181 -22.37 -8.73 -3.83
C PRO A 181 -22.16 -10.21 -4.20
N PRO A 182 -22.45 -11.16 -3.29
CA PRO A 182 -23.12 -11.01 -1.99
C PRO A 182 -22.16 -10.86 -0.79
N LEU A 183 -20.92 -10.41 -1.04
CA LEU A 183 -19.91 -10.30 0.01
C LEU A 183 -19.94 -8.94 0.68
N GLY A 184 -19.78 -8.92 2.00
CA GLY A 184 -19.67 -7.73 2.82
C GLY A 184 -18.48 -7.82 3.78
N VAL A 185 -18.05 -6.68 4.33
CA VAL A 185 -16.97 -6.64 5.32
C VAL A 185 -17.55 -6.45 6.72
N GLY A 186 -17.33 -7.45 7.56
CA GLY A 186 -17.72 -7.45 8.97
C GLY A 186 -16.51 -7.53 9.89
N THR A 187 -16.77 -7.83 11.16
CA THR A 187 -15.74 -8.16 12.15
C THR A 187 -15.73 -9.68 12.37
N ILE A 188 -14.56 -10.30 12.23
CA ILE A 188 -14.33 -11.74 12.45
C ILE A 188 -13.55 -11.92 13.75
N GLU A 189 -14.01 -12.88 14.56
CA GLU A 189 -13.39 -13.27 15.83
C GLU A 189 -12.43 -14.44 15.60
N LEU A 190 -11.21 -14.30 16.11
CA LEU A 190 -10.12 -15.24 15.94
C LEU A 190 -9.90 -16.05 17.22
N GLU A 191 -9.26 -17.21 17.07
CA GLU A 191 -9.09 -18.14 18.20
C GLU A 191 -8.16 -17.63 19.32
N ASP A 192 -7.33 -16.63 19.02
CA ASP A 192 -6.47 -15.93 19.98
C ASP A 192 -7.23 -14.89 20.83
N GLY A 193 -8.55 -14.76 20.62
CA GLY A 193 -9.41 -13.79 21.28
C GLY A 193 -9.40 -12.39 20.63
N SER A 194 -8.58 -12.18 19.61
CA SER A 194 -8.58 -10.94 18.83
C SER A 194 -9.74 -10.91 17.82
N ALA A 195 -10.02 -9.72 17.28
CA ALA A 195 -11.00 -9.52 16.23
C ALA A 195 -10.45 -8.56 15.17
N ALA A 196 -10.75 -8.85 13.91
CA ALA A 196 -10.26 -8.08 12.77
C ALA A 196 -11.33 -7.96 11.68
N LYS A 197 -11.15 -7.04 10.72
CA LYS A 197 -12.09 -6.91 9.61
C LYS A 197 -11.96 -8.08 8.67
N GLY A 198 -13.04 -8.54 8.06
CA GLY A 198 -12.98 -9.66 7.14
C GLY A 198 -14.27 -9.89 6.38
N PHE A 199 -14.18 -10.75 5.38
CA PHE A 199 -15.30 -11.04 4.49
C PHE A 199 -16.33 -11.95 5.15
N LEU A 200 -17.56 -11.48 5.15
CA LEU A 200 -18.75 -12.26 5.43
C LEU A 200 -19.62 -12.32 4.17
N VAL A 201 -20.49 -13.30 4.10
CA VAL A 201 -21.48 -13.41 3.03
C VAL A 201 -22.87 -13.09 3.56
N GLU A 202 -23.64 -12.34 2.77
CA GLU A 202 -25.06 -12.14 3.01
C GLU A 202 -25.83 -13.47 2.93
N THR A 203 -26.88 -13.63 3.72
CA THR A 203 -27.67 -14.88 3.73
C THR A 203 -28.31 -15.17 2.37
N ALA A 204 -28.64 -14.15 1.58
CA ALA A 204 -29.11 -14.30 0.21
C ALA A 204 -28.07 -14.94 -0.73
N GLY A 205 -26.77 -14.76 -0.45
CA GLY A 205 -25.68 -15.39 -1.19
C GLY A 205 -25.51 -16.89 -0.90
N LEU A 206 -26.21 -17.42 0.10
CA LEU A 206 -26.12 -18.83 0.50
C LEU A 206 -27.11 -19.73 -0.23
N THR A 207 -28.00 -19.19 -1.07
CA THR A 207 -28.87 -19.99 -1.92
C THR A 207 -28.04 -20.91 -2.81
N ASP A 208 -28.34 -22.21 -2.78
CA ASP A 208 -27.62 -23.29 -3.48
C ASP A 208 -26.13 -23.42 -3.13
N ALA A 209 -25.65 -22.73 -2.09
CA ALA A 209 -24.28 -22.84 -1.63
C ALA A 209 -24.06 -24.14 -0.85
N ALA A 210 -22.92 -24.79 -1.07
CA ALA A 210 -22.57 -26.02 -0.36
C ALA A 210 -21.90 -25.72 0.98
N ASP A 211 -22.38 -26.29 2.09
CA ASP A 211 -21.69 -26.20 3.38
C ASP A 211 -20.39 -27.02 3.33
N ILE A 212 -19.26 -26.32 3.41
CA ILE A 212 -17.91 -26.89 3.40
C ILE A 212 -17.21 -26.70 4.74
N SER A 213 -17.95 -26.41 5.81
CA SER A 213 -17.39 -26.18 7.15
C SER A 213 -16.57 -27.37 7.65
N ALA A 214 -17.00 -28.60 7.31
CA ALA A 214 -16.31 -29.84 7.69
C ALA A 214 -14.90 -30.00 7.09
N TYR A 215 -14.55 -29.22 6.07
CA TYR A 215 -13.18 -29.20 5.51
C TYR A 215 -12.22 -28.36 6.36
N GLY A 216 -12.74 -27.55 7.30
CA GLY A 216 -11.96 -26.69 8.18
C GLY A 216 -11.35 -25.47 7.48
N GLY A 217 -11.45 -25.34 6.16
CA GLY A 217 -10.89 -24.22 5.41
C GLY A 217 -10.95 -24.40 3.90
N TRP A 218 -10.82 -23.28 3.17
CA TRP A 218 -10.94 -23.25 1.71
C TRP A 218 -9.88 -24.09 0.99
N ARG A 219 -8.62 -24.05 1.45
CA ARG A 219 -7.53 -24.84 0.84
C ARG A 219 -7.83 -26.35 0.88
N SER A 220 -8.30 -26.83 2.04
CA SER A 220 -8.62 -28.24 2.25
C SER A 220 -9.76 -28.70 1.36
N PHE A 221 -10.76 -27.84 1.13
CA PHE A 221 -11.84 -28.09 0.20
C PHE A 221 -11.35 -28.20 -1.25
N VAL A 222 -10.63 -27.17 -1.75
CA VAL A 222 -10.13 -27.15 -3.14
C VAL A 222 -9.23 -28.35 -3.44
N ARG A 223 -8.34 -28.72 -2.51
CA ARG A 223 -7.47 -29.89 -2.69
C ARG A 223 -8.28 -31.19 -2.83
N ARG A 224 -9.26 -31.42 -1.96
CA ARG A 224 -10.10 -32.63 -2.00
C ARG A 224 -11.02 -32.68 -3.21
N ASP A 225 -11.54 -31.53 -3.63
CA ASP A 225 -12.37 -31.45 -4.85
C ASP A 225 -11.55 -31.81 -6.09
N GLN A 226 -10.31 -31.31 -6.18
CA GLN A 226 -9.39 -31.65 -7.26
C GLN A 226 -8.96 -33.13 -7.24
N GLU A 227 -8.70 -33.70 -6.07
CA GLU A 227 -8.44 -35.14 -5.91
C GLU A 227 -9.63 -35.99 -6.39
N ARG A 228 -10.85 -35.60 -6.01
CA ARG A 228 -12.08 -36.29 -6.44
C ARG A 228 -12.30 -36.19 -7.95
N ALA A 229 -12.07 -35.02 -8.54
CA ALA A 229 -12.17 -34.81 -9.98
C ALA A 229 -11.16 -35.68 -10.75
N ASN A 230 -9.92 -35.80 -10.25
CA ASN A 230 -8.89 -36.65 -10.87
C ASN A 230 -9.25 -38.15 -10.81
N ILE A 231 -9.85 -38.61 -9.72
CA ILE A 231 -10.31 -40.01 -9.59
C ILE A 231 -11.45 -40.32 -10.56
N LEU A 232 -12.39 -39.39 -10.75
CA LEU A 232 -13.53 -39.58 -11.67
C LEU A 232 -13.15 -39.44 -13.15
N ALA A 233 -11.99 -38.84 -13.44
CA ALA A 233 -11.44 -38.71 -14.79
C ALA A 233 -10.55 -39.89 -15.21
N THR A 234 -10.31 -40.84 -14.31
CA THR A 234 -9.55 -42.09 -14.55
C THR A 234 -10.52 -43.25 -14.71
#